data_AF-A0A225V890-F1
#
_entry.id   AF-A0A225V890-F1
#
_cell.length_a   1.000
_cell.length_b   1.000
_cell.length_c   1.000
_cell.angle_alpha   90.00
_cell.angle_beta   90.00
_cell.angle_gamma   90.00
#
_symmetry.space_group_name_H-M   'P 1'
#
loop_
_entity.id
_entity.type
_entity.pdbx_description
1 polymer ?
#
loop_
_entity_poly.entity_id
_entity_poly.type
_entity_poly.pdbx_seq_one_letter_code
_entity_poly.pdbx_strand_id
1 'polypeptide(L)'
;MKQHQPATTIRAAFRNAVLAWIVAPGNYQQWRIERKVKVANEILTTVESAGNYGRTTADIELMVKTIENEFVTLSRWLQKQNIRVDDLLRGEVDKKVISTARQLCPCYYEVMPIFCEFYGGFVKRTW
;
A
#
# COMPACT_ATOMS: atom_id res chain seq x y z
N MET A 1 -28.04 -17.90 -10.44
CA MET A 1 -27.82 -16.46 -10.73
C MET A 1 -26.39 -16.12 -10.34
N LYS A 2 -25.50 -15.83 -11.29
CA LYS A 2 -24.12 -15.40 -10.98
C LYS A 2 -24.17 -13.90 -10.72
N GLN A 3 -23.96 -13.49 -9.46
CA GLN A 3 -23.83 -12.07 -9.12
C GLN A 3 -22.64 -11.48 -9.87
N HIS A 4 -22.89 -10.58 -10.81
CA HIS A 4 -21.86 -9.81 -11.48
C HIS A 4 -21.47 -8.65 -10.55
N GLN A 5 -20.35 -8.79 -9.83
CA GLN A 5 -19.78 -7.67 -9.09
C GLN A 5 -19.13 -6.68 -10.08
N PRO A 6 -19.31 -5.37 -9.90
CA PRO A 6 -18.75 -4.37 -10.81
C PRO A 6 -17.21 -4.38 -10.75
N ALA A 7 -16.56 -4.08 -11.88
CA ALA A 7 -15.10 -4.12 -12.02
C ALA A 7 -14.33 -3.27 -10.98
N THR A 8 -14.92 -2.16 -10.53
CA THR A 8 -14.37 -1.31 -9.46
C THR A 8 -14.30 -2.04 -8.12
N THR A 9 -15.31 -2.85 -7.79
CA THR A 9 -15.35 -3.66 -6.56
C THR A 9 -14.33 -4.80 -6.61
N ILE A 10 -14.17 -5.44 -7.77
CA ILE A 10 -13.17 -6.50 -7.97
C ILE A 10 -11.74 -5.94 -7.83
N ARG A 11 -11.48 -4.76 -8.38
CA ARG A 11 -10.16 -4.10 -8.25
C ARG A 11 -9.86 -3.69 -6.81
N ALA A 12 -10.86 -3.19 -6.08
CA ALA A 12 -10.72 -2.85 -4.68
C ALA A 12 -10.46 -4.09 -3.81
N ALA A 13 -11.20 -5.19 -4.03
CA ALA A 13 -11.01 -6.45 -3.31
C ALA A 13 -9.60 -7.02 -3.51
N PHE A 14 -9.11 -7.03 -4.75
CA PHE A 14 -7.74 -7.47 -5.05
C PHE A 14 -6.69 -6.63 -4.31
N ARG A 15 -6.79 -5.30 -4.42
CA ARG A 15 -5.89 -4.37 -3.73
C ARG A 15 -5.91 -4.58 -2.21
N ASN A 16 -7.09 -4.77 -1.62
CA ASN A 16 -7.25 -4.97 -0.18
C ASN A 16 -6.61 -6.28 0.29
N ALA A 17 -6.72 -7.37 -0.49
CA ALA A 17 -6.08 -8.63 -0.16
C ALA A 17 -4.53 -8.52 -0.19
N VAL A 18 -3.98 -7.82 -1.19
CA VAL A 18 -2.54 -7.53 -1.25
C VAL A 18 -2.11 -6.64 -0.09
N LEU A 19 -2.88 -5.60 0.22
CA LEU A 19 -2.60 -4.70 1.34
C LEU A 19 -2.59 -5.45 2.68
N ALA A 20 -3.58 -6.31 2.92
CA ALA A 20 -3.68 -7.11 4.14
C ALA A 20 -2.43 -7.99 4.33
N TRP A 21 -1.89 -8.55 3.24
CA TRP A 21 -0.63 -9.27 3.29
C TRP A 21 0.56 -8.35 3.58
N ILE A 22 0.65 -7.18 2.94
CA ILE A 22 1.75 -6.21 3.15
C ILE A 22 1.86 -5.76 4.62
N VAL A 23 0.72 -5.47 5.26
CA VAL A 23 0.69 -4.88 6.61
C VAL A 23 0.80 -5.92 7.72
N ALA A 24 0.75 -7.21 7.38
CA ALA A 24 1.00 -8.26 8.36
C ALA A 24 2.47 -8.22 8.82
N PRO A 25 2.74 -8.48 10.12
CA PRO A 25 4.09 -8.36 10.68
C PRO A 25 5.14 -9.16 9.91
N GLY A 26 6.24 -8.52 9.53
CA GLY A 26 7.37 -9.16 8.84
C GLY A 26 7.19 -9.43 7.34
N ASN A 27 5.96 -9.42 6.82
CA ASN A 27 5.69 -9.74 5.41
C ASN A 27 6.34 -8.76 4.44
N TYR A 28 6.23 -7.46 4.69
CA TYR A 28 6.88 -6.49 3.81
C TYR A 28 8.41 -6.57 3.86
N GLN A 29 9.00 -6.93 5.01
CA GLN A 29 10.43 -7.21 5.09
C GLN A 29 10.80 -8.42 4.23
N GLN A 30 10.03 -9.51 4.33
CA GLN A 30 10.18 -10.69 3.49
C GLN A 30 10.10 -10.34 2.00
N TRP A 31 9.10 -9.54 1.61
CA TRP A 31 8.98 -9.03 0.24
C TRP A 31 10.26 -8.32 -0.23
N ARG A 32 10.90 -7.53 0.63
CA ARG A 32 12.10 -6.76 0.30
C ARG A 32 13.36 -7.60 0.14
N ILE A 33 13.51 -8.69 0.90
CA ILE A 33 14.76 -9.47 0.97
C ILE A 33 14.73 -10.76 0.14
N GLU A 34 13.56 -11.39 0.01
CA GLU A 34 13.41 -12.67 -0.69
C GLU A 34 13.26 -12.48 -2.20
N ARG A 35 13.34 -13.59 -2.95
CA ARG A 35 13.07 -13.59 -4.39
C ARG A 35 11.61 -13.21 -4.65
N LYS A 36 11.38 -12.14 -5.43
CA LYS A 36 10.04 -11.60 -5.72
C LYS A 36 9.04 -12.65 -6.18
N VAL A 37 9.43 -13.51 -7.12
CA VAL A 37 8.58 -14.59 -7.63
C VAL A 37 8.08 -15.54 -6.52
N LYS A 38 8.93 -15.87 -5.54
CA LYS A 38 8.55 -16.76 -4.42
C LYS A 38 7.48 -16.10 -3.56
N VAL A 39 7.75 -14.87 -3.10
CA VAL A 39 6.82 -14.12 -2.24
C VAL A 39 5.53 -13.77 -3.00
N ALA A 40 5.61 -13.48 -4.29
CA ALA A 40 4.44 -13.21 -5.13
C ALA A 40 3.49 -14.42 -5.21
N ASN A 41 4.01 -15.65 -5.19
CA ASN A 41 3.17 -16.86 -5.13
C ASN A 41 2.48 -17.02 -3.76
N GLU A 42 3.15 -16.68 -2.67
CA GLU A 42 2.56 -16.68 -1.32
C GLU A 42 1.42 -15.66 -1.20
N ILE A 43 1.65 -14.44 -1.72
CA ILE A 43 0.62 -13.40 -1.80
C ILE A 43 -0.53 -13.86 -2.70
N LEU A 44 -0.24 -14.49 -3.85
CA LEU A 44 -1.27 -14.99 -4.76
C LEU A 44 -2.19 -16.00 -4.06
N THR A 45 -1.63 -16.92 -3.27
CA THR A 45 -2.41 -17.87 -2.46
C THR A 45 -3.34 -17.16 -1.47
N THR A 46 -2.86 -16.08 -0.85
CA THR A 46 -3.67 -15.23 0.06
C THR A 46 -4.80 -14.53 -0.70
N VAL A 47 -4.51 -14.00 -1.90
CA VAL A 47 -5.47 -13.31 -2.78
C VAL A 47 -6.56 -14.26 -3.26
N GLU A 48 -6.20 -15.48 -3.66
CA GLU A 48 -7.14 -16.53 -4.07
C GLU A 48 -8.02 -17.00 -2.90
N SER A 49 -7.45 -17.13 -1.70
CA SER A 49 -8.21 -17.47 -0.49
C SER A 49 -9.23 -16.39 -0.11
N ALA A 50 -8.97 -15.13 -0.50
CA ALA A 50 -9.92 -14.03 -0.40
C ALA A 50 -10.93 -13.97 -1.57
N GLY A 51 -10.98 -15.00 -2.42
CA GLY A 51 -11.91 -15.12 -3.55
C GLY A 51 -11.49 -14.37 -4.83
N ASN A 52 -10.27 -13.84 -4.89
CA ASN A 52 -9.77 -13.11 -6.07
C ASN A 52 -8.97 -14.04 -6.99
N TYR A 53 -9.68 -14.93 -7.67
CA TYR A 53 -9.08 -15.89 -8.61
C TYR A 53 -8.62 -15.26 -9.94
N GLY A 54 -7.74 -15.97 -10.65
CA GLY A 54 -7.29 -15.59 -12.00
C GLY A 54 -6.25 -14.48 -12.03
N ARG A 55 -5.61 -14.19 -10.89
CA ARG A 55 -4.46 -13.28 -10.80
C ARG A 55 -3.17 -14.05 -11.07
N THR A 56 -2.18 -13.33 -11.54
CA THR A 56 -0.83 -13.84 -11.78
C THR A 56 0.15 -13.24 -10.78
N THR A 57 1.34 -13.84 -10.65
CA THR A 57 2.43 -13.25 -9.87
C THR A 57 2.84 -11.87 -10.40
N ALA A 58 2.73 -11.64 -11.72
CA ALA A 58 2.96 -10.33 -12.32
C ALA A 58 1.92 -9.30 -11.86
N ASP A 59 0.65 -9.68 -11.71
CA ASP A 59 -0.39 -8.80 -11.14
C ASP A 59 -0.09 -8.44 -9.69
N ILE A 60 0.41 -9.41 -8.92
CA ILE A 60 0.85 -9.17 -7.53
C ILE A 60 1.99 -8.15 -7.51
N GLU A 61 3.06 -8.40 -8.26
CA GLU A 61 4.21 -7.50 -8.32
C GLU A 61 3.81 -6.08 -8.73
N LEU A 62 2.93 -5.96 -9.73
CA LEU A 62 2.40 -4.68 -10.17
C LEU A 62 1.57 -3.99 -9.08
N MET A 63 0.75 -4.73 -8.34
CA MET A 63 -0.06 -4.18 -7.27
C MET A 63 0.79 -3.70 -6.08
N VAL A 64 1.77 -4.50 -5.64
CA VAL A 64 2.68 -4.09 -4.58
C VAL A 64 3.46 -2.84 -5.00
N LYS A 65 4.01 -2.83 -6.23
CA LYS A 65 4.69 -1.65 -6.79
C LYS A 65 3.78 -0.41 -6.87
N THR A 66 2.49 -0.60 -7.15
CA THR A 66 1.51 0.49 -7.18
C THR A 66 1.36 1.11 -5.79
N ILE A 67 1.17 0.28 -4.76
CA ILE A 67 1.06 0.74 -3.37
C ILE A 67 2.35 1.43 -2.90
N GLU A 68 3.53 0.87 -3.24
CA GLU A 68 4.83 1.49 -2.94
C GLU A 68 4.97 2.87 -3.62
N ASN A 69 4.58 3.00 -4.90
CA ASN A 69 4.66 4.26 -5.64
C ASN A 69 3.69 5.33 -5.11
N GLU A 70 2.48 4.94 -4.72
CA GLU A 70 1.51 5.81 -4.06
C GLU A 70 2.09 6.38 -2.75
N PHE A 71 2.68 5.52 -1.92
CA PHE A 71 3.37 5.96 -0.70
C PHE A 71 4.55 6.90 -0.98
N VAL A 72 5.40 6.57 -1.95
CA VAL A 72 6.55 7.44 -2.33
C VAL A 72 6.05 8.79 -2.84
N THR A 73 4.96 8.81 -3.60
CA THR A 73 4.34 10.04 -4.10
C THR A 73 3.82 10.89 -2.95
N LEU A 74 3.07 10.29 -2.01
CA LEU A 74 2.62 10.98 -0.80
C LEU A 74 3.79 11.51 0.03
N SER A 75 4.82 10.69 0.28
CA SER A 75 5.99 11.07 1.08
C SER A 75 6.71 12.28 0.48
N ARG A 76 6.92 12.30 -0.84
CA ARG A 76 7.52 13.45 -1.54
C ARG A 76 6.63 14.68 -1.48
N TRP A 77 5.32 14.51 -1.57
CA TRP A 77 4.38 15.61 -1.46
C TRP A 77 4.39 16.23 -0.06
N LEU A 78 4.33 15.42 1.01
CA LEU A 78 4.42 15.87 2.41
C LEU A 78 5.73 16.63 2.66
N GLN A 79 6.85 16.11 2.16
CA GLN A 79 8.15 16.78 2.26
C GLN A 79 8.14 18.16 1.59
N LYS A 80 7.53 18.29 0.40
CA LYS A 80 7.41 19.58 -0.30
C LYS A 80 6.51 20.57 0.43
N GLN A 81 5.50 20.08 1.16
CA GLN A 81 4.61 20.92 1.96
C GLN A 81 5.16 21.21 3.37
N ASN A 82 6.32 20.64 3.73
CA ASN A 82 6.87 20.68 5.09
C ASN A 82 5.89 20.17 6.15
N ILE A 83 5.13 19.12 5.83
CA ILE A 83 4.15 18.50 6.72
C ILE A 83 4.77 17.24 7.32
N ARG A 84 4.69 17.10 8.65
CA ARG A 84 5.18 15.89 9.34
C ARG A 84 4.18 14.76 9.16
N VAL A 85 4.71 13.55 9.02
CA VAL A 85 3.90 12.34 8.89
C VAL A 85 3.01 12.14 10.12
N ASP A 86 3.54 12.39 11.31
CA ASP A 86 2.81 12.23 12.57
C ASP A 86 1.61 13.17 12.66
N ASP A 87 1.75 14.43 12.21
CA ASP A 87 0.65 15.40 12.20
C ASP A 87 -0.48 14.92 11.26
N LEU A 88 -0.13 14.36 10.09
CA LEU A 88 -1.09 13.76 9.17
C LEU A 88 -1.80 12.55 9.81
N LEU A 89 -1.07 11.66 10.47
CA LEU A 89 -1.61 10.44 11.08
C LEU A 89 -2.48 10.75 12.31
N ARG A 90 -2.19 11.83 13.04
CA ARG A 90 -3.03 12.31 14.16
C ARG A 90 -4.24 13.12 13.68
N GLY A 91 -4.28 13.51 12.40
CA GLY A 91 -5.31 14.39 11.86
C GLY A 91 -5.16 15.85 12.31
N GLU A 92 -3.95 16.25 12.74
CA GLU A 92 -3.61 17.61 13.20
C GLU A 92 -3.24 18.55 12.04
N VAL A 93 -3.60 18.16 10.82
CA VAL A 93 -3.43 18.92 9.58
C VAL A 93 -4.78 19.34 9.03
N ASP A 94 -4.80 20.31 8.11
CA ASP A 94 -6.07 20.75 7.52
C ASP A 94 -6.78 19.65 6.69
N LYS A 95 -8.09 19.83 6.48
CA LYS A 95 -8.91 18.87 5.72
C LYS A 95 -8.45 18.69 4.27
N LYS A 96 -7.85 19.72 3.67
CA LYS A 96 -7.36 19.68 2.28
C LYS A 96 -6.11 18.80 2.17
N VAL A 97 -5.25 18.83 3.18
CA VAL A 97 -4.09 17.95 3.33
C VAL A 97 -4.55 16.51 3.44
N ILE A 98 -5.50 16.20 4.33
CA ILE A 98 -6.05 14.84 4.49
C ILE A 98 -6.65 14.35 3.17
N SER A 99 -7.46 15.19 2.50
CA SER A 99 -8.07 14.85 1.22
C SER A 99 -7.02 14.55 0.15
N THR A 100 -5.97 15.38 0.05
CA THR A 100 -4.88 15.19 -0.90
C THR A 100 -4.08 13.93 -0.58
N ALA A 101 -3.80 13.68 0.70
CA ALA A 101 -3.10 12.48 1.13
C ALA A 101 -3.85 11.20 0.74
N ARG A 102 -5.18 11.17 0.96
CA ARG A 102 -6.04 10.05 0.55
C ARG A 102 -6.10 9.86 -0.96
N GLN A 103 -6.01 10.93 -1.75
CA GLN A 103 -5.95 10.83 -3.21
C GLN A 103 -4.60 10.26 -3.70
N LEU A 104 -3.49 10.66 -3.07
CA LEU A 104 -2.15 10.22 -3.47
C LEU A 104 -1.83 8.80 -3.00
N CYS A 105 -2.29 8.43 -1.81
CA CYS A 105 -2.11 7.10 -1.25
C CYS A 105 -3.36 6.71 -0.46
N PRO A 106 -4.32 6.00 -1.06
CA PRO A 106 -5.60 5.67 -0.42
C PRO A 106 -5.48 4.88 0.89
N CYS A 107 -4.38 4.12 1.07
CA CYS A 107 -4.11 3.31 2.27
C CYS A 107 -2.94 3.85 3.10
N TYR A 108 -2.75 5.16 3.13
CA TYR A 108 -1.59 5.75 3.81
C TYR A 108 -1.54 5.40 5.30
N TYR A 109 -2.68 5.32 5.98
CA TYR A 109 -2.73 4.97 7.40
C TYR A 109 -2.15 3.57 7.68
N GLU A 110 -2.45 2.63 6.81
CA GLU A 110 -2.07 1.23 6.98
C GLU A 110 -0.60 1.00 6.58
N VAL A 111 -0.12 1.66 5.53
CA VAL A 111 1.24 1.42 5.00
C VAL A 111 2.31 2.29 5.64
N MET A 112 1.97 3.48 6.17
CA MET A 112 2.98 4.39 6.74
C MET A 112 3.79 3.76 7.89
N PRO A 113 3.19 3.08 8.88
CA PRO A 113 3.95 2.43 9.95
C PRO A 113 4.96 1.40 9.43
N ILE A 114 4.63 0.72 8.33
CA ILE A 114 5.47 -0.31 7.74
C ILE A 114 6.54 0.32 6.85
N PHE A 115 6.15 1.18 5.91
CA PHE A 115 7.03 1.68 4.87
C PHE A 115 8.02 2.73 5.37
N CYS A 116 7.68 3.53 6.39
CA CYS A 116 8.62 4.51 6.94
C CYS A 116 9.93 3.86 7.45
N GLU A 117 9.87 2.62 7.93
CA GLU A 117 11.05 1.85 8.36
C GLU A 117 12.01 1.57 7.19
N PHE A 118 11.48 1.25 6.00
CA PHE A 118 12.28 0.85 4.84
C PHE A 118 12.64 2.02 3.91
N TYR A 119 11.85 3.08 3.92
CA TYR A 119 12.07 4.29 3.10
C TYR A 119 12.68 5.44 3.90
N GLY A 120 13.23 5.16 5.09
CA GLY A 120 13.80 6.15 6.01
C GLY A 120 14.78 7.16 5.38
N GLY A 121 15.46 6.83 4.27
CA GLY A 121 16.27 7.79 3.51
C GLY A 121 15.49 8.95 2.87
N PHE A 122 14.21 8.75 2.52
CA PHE A 122 13.30 9.80 2.02
C PHE A 122 12.65 10.60 3.16
N VAL A 123 12.42 9.97 4.32
CA VAL A 123 11.64 10.56 5.43
C VAL A 123 12.55 11.23 6.49
N LYS A 124 13.85 10.90 6.55
CA LYS A 124 14.83 11.46 7.52
C LYS A 124 15.05 12.98 7.49
N ARG A 125 14.37 13.73 6.59
CA ARG A 125 14.43 15.20 6.54
C ARG A 125 13.22 15.91 7.17
N THR A 126 12.28 15.18 7.77
CA THR A 126 11.05 15.76 8.35
C THR A 126 10.66 15.20 9.72
N TRP A 127 11.56 14.46 10.39
CA TRP A 127 11.36 14.02 11.78
C TRP A 127 11.74 15.13 12.75
#